data_AF-A0A9E3WL66-F1
#
_entry.id   AF-A0A9E3WL66-F1
#
_cell.length_a   1.000
_cell.length_b   1.000
_cell.length_c   1.000
_cell.angle_alpha   90.00
_cell.angle_beta   90.00
_cell.angle_gamma   90.00
#
_symmetry.space_group_name_H-M   'P 1'
#
loop_
_entity.id
_entity.type
_entity.pdbx_description
1 polymer ?
#
loop_
_entity_poly.entity_id
_entity_poly.type
_entity_poly.pdbx_seq_one_letter_code
_entity_poly.pdbx_strand_id
1 'polypeptide(L)'
;MEDRSPAALAVVNADGIGLQVQFRWMKDRHSHTINLLFENRTIPVLESLEGTDVEPWPESPPLQQLSIEELRPSTRAALLVGMAGQSHWSMSVEPNPAEMEFQFDVACRLRAAAGHLGTAYRLLSGGSVNANMDSATIDIDGRRLAIMCDRDPPAASKIKESSDVMRIEPKTIGSAGTTRWRYAVGLK
;
A
#
# COMPACT_ATOMS: atom_id res chain seq x y z
N MET A 1 -14.10 -17.77 -13.21
CA MET A 1 -13.98 -16.39 -13.71
C MET A 1 -13.51 -15.58 -12.52
N GLU A 2 -12.24 -15.19 -12.48
CA GLU A 2 -11.71 -14.39 -11.37
C GLU A 2 -12.48 -13.06 -11.31
N ASP A 3 -12.99 -12.73 -10.12
CA ASP A 3 -13.82 -11.55 -9.91
C ASP A 3 -12.96 -10.30 -10.01
N ARG A 4 -13.13 -9.54 -11.10
CA ARG A 4 -12.44 -8.27 -11.36
C ARG A 4 -13.25 -7.08 -10.85
N SER A 5 -14.28 -7.32 -10.05
CA SER A 5 -15.09 -6.25 -9.46
C SER A 5 -14.24 -5.40 -8.52
N PRO A 6 -14.48 -4.08 -8.46
CA PRO A 6 -13.86 -3.23 -7.46
C PRO A 6 -14.13 -3.78 -6.05
N ALA A 7 -13.07 -3.82 -5.23
CA ALA A 7 -13.16 -4.18 -3.83
C ALA A 7 -12.67 -3.02 -2.97
N ALA A 8 -13.15 -2.94 -1.73
CA ALA A 8 -12.67 -1.93 -0.79
C ALA A 8 -12.70 -2.44 0.64
N LEU A 9 -11.77 -1.95 1.44
CA LEU A 9 -11.76 -2.06 2.89
C LEU A 9 -11.85 -0.66 3.48
N ALA A 10 -12.57 -0.51 4.58
CA ALA A 10 -12.71 0.79 5.25
C ALA A 10 -12.51 0.64 6.76
N VAL A 11 -11.92 1.67 7.36
CA VAL A 11 -11.83 1.87 8.80
C VAL A 11 -12.43 3.24 9.08
N VAL A 12 -13.59 3.27 9.74
CA VAL A 12 -14.38 4.50 9.97
C VAL A 12 -14.82 4.58 11.43
N ASN A 13 -14.85 5.81 11.97
CA ASN A 13 -15.36 6.08 13.31
C ASN A 13 -16.88 6.29 13.28
N ALA A 14 -17.45 6.54 14.46
CA ALA A 14 -18.89 6.78 14.62
C ALA A 14 -19.40 8.00 13.84
N ASP A 15 -18.54 8.97 13.55
CA ASP A 15 -18.86 10.19 12.79
C ASP A 15 -18.72 9.99 11.27
N GLY A 16 -18.43 8.78 10.81
CA GLY A 16 -18.21 8.46 9.39
C GLY A 16 -16.89 8.97 8.83
N ILE A 17 -15.94 9.33 9.70
CA ILE A 17 -14.61 9.80 9.35
C ILE A 17 -13.63 8.62 9.39
N GLY A 18 -12.78 8.49 8.38
CA GLY A 18 -11.82 7.41 8.36
C GLY A 18 -11.06 7.25 7.06
N LEU A 19 -10.55 6.05 6.84
CA LEU A 19 -9.79 5.68 5.66
C LEU A 19 -10.48 4.56 4.90
N GLN A 20 -10.27 4.54 3.59
CA GLN A 20 -10.63 3.42 2.73
C GLN A 20 -9.49 3.07 1.81
N VAL A 21 -9.20 1.78 1.65
CA VAL A 21 -8.34 1.27 0.58
C VAL A 21 -9.26 0.69 -0.49
N GLN A 22 -9.26 1.28 -1.67
CA GLN A 22 -10.02 0.81 -2.81
C GLN A 22 -9.09 0.12 -3.81
N PHE A 23 -9.42 -1.10 -4.20
CA PHE A 23 -8.70 -1.89 -5.20
C PHE A 23 -9.43 -1.85 -6.54
N ARG A 24 -8.68 -1.71 -7.63
CA ARG A 24 -9.22 -1.71 -8.99
C ARG A 24 -8.37 -2.55 -9.92
N TRP A 25 -9.00 -3.35 -10.76
CA TRP A 25 -8.30 -4.03 -11.85
C TRP A 25 -7.88 -3.01 -12.91
N MET A 26 -6.58 -2.94 -13.20
CA MET A 26 -5.97 -2.04 -14.15
C MET A 26 -5.09 -2.85 -15.11
N LYS A 27 -5.57 -3.02 -16.35
CA LYS A 27 -4.92 -3.81 -17.41
C LYS A 27 -4.70 -5.29 -17.00
N ASP A 28 -3.59 -5.58 -16.35
CA ASP A 28 -3.09 -6.92 -16.01
C ASP A 28 -2.95 -7.17 -14.50
N ARG A 29 -3.19 -6.17 -13.65
CA ARG A 29 -2.98 -6.24 -12.20
C ARG A 29 -3.96 -5.35 -11.44
N HIS A 30 -4.07 -5.55 -10.14
CA HIS A 30 -4.78 -4.66 -9.24
C HIS A 30 -3.89 -3.48 -8.84
N SER A 31 -4.43 -2.27 -8.95
CA SER A 31 -3.92 -1.09 -8.25
C SER A 31 -4.75 -0.81 -7.01
N HIS A 32 -4.28 0.07 -6.14
CA HIS A 32 -5.05 0.57 -5.01
C HIS A 32 -4.94 2.08 -4.80
N THR A 33 -6.00 2.64 -4.23
CA THR A 33 -6.07 4.04 -3.82
C THR A 33 -6.44 4.11 -2.34
N ILE A 34 -5.68 4.89 -1.58
CA ILE A 34 -6.00 5.22 -0.19
C ILE A 34 -6.81 6.52 -0.21
N ASN A 35 -8.03 6.45 0.30
CA ASN A 35 -8.99 7.54 0.34
C ASN A 35 -9.23 7.99 1.79
N LEU A 36 -9.39 9.30 1.98
CA LEU A 36 -9.95 9.89 3.19
C LEU A 36 -11.48 9.92 3.05
N LEU A 37 -12.17 9.43 4.07
CA LEU A 37 -13.62 9.49 4.22
C LEU A 37 -13.95 10.58 5.23
N PHE A 38 -14.72 11.60 4.82
CA PHE A 38 -15.10 12.72 5.68
C PHE A 38 -16.30 13.48 5.08
N GLU A 39 -17.26 13.91 5.89
CA GLU A 39 -18.43 14.71 5.44
C GLU A 39 -19.18 14.10 4.24
N ASN A 40 -19.33 12.77 4.21
CA ASN A 40 -19.94 12.05 3.09
C ASN A 40 -19.19 12.22 1.75
N ARG A 41 -17.93 12.67 1.79
CA ARG A 41 -16.99 12.73 0.66
C ARG A 41 -15.99 11.59 0.75
N THR A 42 -15.56 11.12 -0.42
CA THR A 42 -14.40 10.23 -0.58
C THR A 42 -13.33 11.01 -1.33
N ILE A 43 -12.26 11.37 -0.63
CA ILE A 43 -11.16 12.17 -1.17
C ILE A 43 -9.99 11.24 -1.46
N PRO A 44 -9.61 11.02 -2.72
CA PRO A 44 -8.43 10.20 -3.03
C PRO A 44 -7.16 10.92 -2.60
N VAL A 45 -6.32 10.23 -1.83
CA VAL A 45 -5.10 10.78 -1.23
C VAL A 45 -3.86 10.21 -1.91
N LEU A 46 -3.70 8.89 -1.87
CA LEU A 46 -2.55 8.19 -2.43
C LEU A 46 -3.02 7.19 -3.48
N GLU A 47 -2.50 7.30 -4.69
CA GLU A 47 -2.69 6.33 -5.76
C GLU A 47 -1.41 5.53 -5.96
N SER A 48 -1.51 4.20 -5.94
CA SER A 48 -0.37 3.33 -6.21
C SER A 48 0.08 3.44 -7.66
N LEU A 49 1.40 3.35 -7.89
CA LEU A 49 2.01 3.41 -9.22
C LEU A 49 2.53 2.03 -9.60
N GLU A 50 1.86 1.36 -10.53
CA GLU A 50 2.11 -0.06 -10.83
C GLU A 50 3.23 -0.33 -11.86
N GLY A 51 3.77 0.70 -12.51
CA GLY A 51 4.71 0.55 -13.61
C GLY A 51 4.06 -0.06 -14.87
N THR A 52 4.86 -0.79 -15.65
CA THR A 52 4.42 -1.45 -16.89
C THR A 52 4.43 -2.98 -16.79
N ASP A 53 3.89 -3.66 -17.81
CA ASP A 53 3.83 -5.12 -17.92
C ASP A 53 5.15 -5.76 -18.40
N VAL A 54 6.09 -4.94 -18.86
CA VAL A 54 7.43 -5.38 -19.32
C VAL A 54 8.54 -5.14 -18.29
N GLU A 55 8.26 -4.42 -17.21
CA GLU A 55 9.22 -4.17 -16.14
C GLU A 55 9.41 -5.40 -15.25
N PRO A 56 10.65 -5.93 -15.11
CA PRO A 56 10.91 -7.04 -14.19
C PRO A 56 10.83 -6.62 -12.71
N TRP A 57 11.00 -5.32 -12.44
CA TRP A 57 10.99 -4.70 -11.12
C TRP A 57 10.15 -3.41 -11.18
N PRO A 58 8.81 -3.54 -11.26
CA PRO A 58 7.93 -2.37 -11.33
C PRO A 58 7.97 -1.53 -10.05
N GLU A 59 7.47 -0.30 -10.14
CA GLU A 59 7.40 0.68 -9.04
C GLU A 59 6.53 0.20 -7.85
N SER A 60 5.54 -0.64 -8.11
CA SER A 60 4.71 -1.32 -7.10
C SER A 60 4.50 -2.79 -7.46
N PRO A 61 4.14 -3.66 -6.49
CA PRO A 61 3.96 -5.08 -6.74
C PRO A 61 2.94 -5.37 -7.86
N PRO A 62 3.26 -6.22 -8.84
CA PRO A 62 2.36 -6.57 -9.94
C PRO A 62 1.30 -7.59 -9.48
N LEU A 63 0.30 -7.15 -8.73
CA LEU A 63 -0.66 -8.02 -8.04
C LEU A 63 -1.81 -8.47 -8.96
N GLN A 64 -1.73 -9.66 -9.55
CA GLN A 64 -2.75 -10.15 -10.49
C GLN A 64 -3.94 -10.87 -9.84
N GLN A 65 -3.87 -11.19 -8.55
CA GLN A 65 -4.97 -11.80 -7.83
C GLN A 65 -5.24 -11.04 -6.53
N LEU A 66 -6.51 -10.89 -6.22
CA LEU A 66 -7.02 -10.27 -5.00
C LEU A 66 -8.11 -11.17 -4.40
N SER A 67 -8.00 -11.46 -3.12
CA SER A 67 -9.09 -12.02 -2.33
C SER A 67 -9.34 -11.16 -1.09
N ILE A 68 -10.62 -11.02 -0.71
CA ILE A 68 -11.02 -10.37 0.53
C ILE A 68 -11.48 -11.43 1.50
N GLU A 69 -10.61 -11.74 2.46
CA GLU A 69 -10.82 -12.79 3.46
C GLU A 69 -11.30 -12.20 4.78
N GLU A 70 -12.08 -12.98 5.53
CA GLU A 70 -12.39 -12.66 6.93
C GLU A 70 -11.33 -13.30 7.84
N LEU A 71 -10.50 -12.48 8.49
CA LEU A 71 -9.44 -12.96 9.39
C LEU A 71 -9.99 -13.28 10.79
N ARG A 72 -10.99 -12.51 11.23
CA ARG A 72 -11.69 -12.61 12.51
C ARG A 72 -13.13 -12.14 12.29
N PRO A 73 -14.09 -12.48 13.17
CA PRO A 73 -15.45 -11.99 13.06
C PRO A 73 -15.49 -10.48 12.81
N SER A 74 -16.06 -10.06 11.67
CA SER A 74 -16.16 -8.65 11.25
C SER A 74 -14.84 -7.92 10.91
N THR A 75 -13.71 -8.62 10.82
CA THR A 75 -12.43 -8.07 10.35
C THR A 75 -12.06 -8.71 9.03
N ARG A 76 -12.16 -7.94 7.94
CA ARG A 76 -11.77 -8.37 6.60
C ARG A 76 -10.40 -7.83 6.23
N ALA A 77 -9.60 -8.62 5.54
CA ALA A 77 -8.31 -8.23 4.99
C ALA A 77 -8.25 -8.54 3.50
N ALA A 78 -7.43 -7.78 2.77
CA ALA A 78 -7.14 -8.06 1.38
C ALA A 78 -5.84 -8.86 1.31
N LEU A 79 -5.88 -9.99 0.63
CA LEU A 79 -4.72 -10.80 0.29
C LEU A 79 -4.51 -10.71 -1.21
N LEU A 80 -3.34 -10.24 -1.60
CA LEU A 80 -2.98 -10.04 -3.00
C LEU A 80 -1.74 -10.83 -3.33
N VAL A 81 -1.71 -11.43 -4.50
CA VAL A 81 -0.53 -12.14 -5.02
C VAL A 81 -0.31 -11.84 -6.49
N GLY A 82 0.93 -11.97 -6.92
CA GLY A 82 1.28 -11.83 -8.32
C GLY A 82 2.71 -12.13 -8.65
N MET A 83 3.13 -11.78 -9.87
CA MET A 83 4.46 -12.05 -10.39
C MET A 83 4.93 -11.04 -11.43
N ALA A 84 6.24 -10.81 -11.47
CA ALA A 84 6.96 -10.21 -12.59
C ALA A 84 8.27 -10.97 -12.83
N GLY A 85 8.53 -11.33 -14.08
CA GLY A 85 9.66 -12.20 -14.42
C GLY A 85 9.61 -13.52 -13.66
N GLN A 86 10.62 -13.80 -12.83
CA GLN A 86 10.70 -15.00 -12.01
C GLN A 86 10.37 -14.77 -10.51
N SER A 87 9.99 -13.55 -10.15
CA SER A 87 9.75 -13.15 -8.77
C SER A 87 8.27 -13.22 -8.43
N HIS A 88 7.96 -13.79 -7.27
CA HIS A 88 6.60 -13.84 -6.75
C HIS A 88 6.40 -12.72 -5.75
N TRP A 89 5.27 -12.05 -5.83
CA TRP A 89 4.91 -10.93 -4.99
C TRP A 89 3.65 -11.26 -4.20
N SER A 90 3.59 -10.75 -2.98
CA SER A 90 2.40 -10.83 -2.14
C SER A 90 2.25 -9.55 -1.35
N MET A 91 1.01 -9.16 -1.09
CA MET A 91 0.67 -8.05 -0.21
C MET A 91 -0.53 -8.46 0.66
N SER A 92 -0.47 -8.21 1.97
CA SER A 92 -1.68 -8.13 2.79
C SER A 92 -1.98 -6.68 3.14
N VAL A 93 -3.27 -6.34 3.16
CA VAL A 93 -3.79 -5.07 3.63
C VAL A 93 -4.81 -5.35 4.72
N GLU A 94 -4.44 -4.99 5.95
CA GLU A 94 -5.20 -5.32 7.16
C GLU A 94 -5.69 -4.04 7.85
N PRO A 95 -7.00 -3.87 8.08
CA PRO A 95 -7.52 -2.76 8.87
C PRO A 95 -7.17 -2.93 10.34
N ASN A 96 -6.80 -1.84 10.99
CA ASN A 96 -6.67 -1.74 12.45
C ASN A 96 -7.61 -0.63 12.95
N PRO A 97 -8.87 -0.96 13.28
CA PRO A 97 -9.86 0.03 13.72
C PRO A 97 -9.52 0.75 15.03
N ALA A 98 -8.74 0.12 15.91
CA ALA A 98 -8.34 0.74 17.17
C ALA A 98 -7.42 1.97 16.95
N GLU A 99 -6.58 1.91 15.92
CA GLU A 99 -5.60 2.95 15.58
C GLU A 99 -6.01 3.79 14.36
N MET A 100 -7.21 3.54 13.81
CA MET A 100 -7.74 4.19 12.61
C MET A 100 -6.77 4.13 11.40
N GLU A 101 -6.23 2.94 11.16
CA GLU A 101 -5.18 2.72 10.16
C GLU A 101 -5.34 1.43 9.35
N PHE A 102 -4.55 1.33 8.29
CA PHE A 102 -4.29 0.10 7.55
C PHE A 102 -2.82 -0.29 7.67
N GLN A 103 -2.55 -1.55 7.96
CA GLN A 103 -1.22 -2.14 7.85
C GLN A 103 -1.06 -2.77 6.46
N PHE A 104 0.00 -2.39 5.76
CA PHE A 104 0.43 -2.97 4.50
C PHE A 104 1.67 -3.82 4.74
N ASP A 105 1.59 -5.10 4.42
CA ASP A 105 2.70 -6.03 4.54
C ASP A 105 3.00 -6.65 3.17
N VAL A 106 4.18 -6.33 2.65
CA VAL A 106 4.54 -6.63 1.27
C VAL A 106 5.77 -7.52 1.26
N ALA A 107 5.76 -8.53 0.40
CA ALA A 107 6.90 -9.40 0.22
C ALA A 107 7.13 -9.72 -1.25
N CYS A 108 8.41 -9.86 -1.61
CA CYS A 108 8.86 -10.34 -2.90
C CYS A 108 9.83 -11.51 -2.70
N ARG A 109 9.51 -12.66 -3.28
CA ARG A 109 10.39 -13.82 -3.33
C ARG A 109 11.28 -13.74 -4.57
N LEU A 110 12.53 -13.38 -4.33
CA LEU A 110 13.58 -13.18 -5.31
C LEU A 110 14.24 -14.49 -5.73
N ARG A 111 14.43 -14.66 -7.04
CA ARG A 111 15.31 -15.70 -7.62
C ARG A 111 16.66 -15.17 -8.12
N ALA A 112 16.80 -13.86 -8.21
CA ALA A 112 18.03 -13.14 -8.54
C ALA A 112 18.00 -11.76 -7.86
N ALA A 113 19.13 -11.06 -7.89
CA ALA A 113 19.23 -9.72 -7.34
C ALA A 113 18.23 -8.77 -8.01
N ALA A 114 17.43 -8.07 -7.20
CA ALA A 114 16.51 -7.05 -7.68
C ALA A 114 17.23 -5.72 -7.90
N GLY A 115 16.88 -5.01 -8.97
CA GLY A 115 17.33 -3.63 -9.16
C GLY A 115 16.62 -2.66 -8.20
N HIS A 116 15.34 -2.91 -7.93
CA HIS A 116 14.51 -2.13 -7.04
C HIS A 116 13.36 -2.99 -6.51
N LEU A 117 12.87 -2.67 -5.31
CA LEU A 117 11.62 -3.18 -4.73
C LEU A 117 10.98 -2.05 -3.94
N GLY A 118 9.66 -1.96 -3.98
CA GLY A 118 8.92 -1.01 -3.16
C GLY A 118 7.44 -0.98 -3.47
N THR A 119 6.76 -0.02 -2.85
CA THR A 119 5.44 0.46 -3.23
C THR A 119 5.52 1.95 -3.44
N ALA A 120 5.16 2.41 -4.63
CA ALA A 120 5.21 3.81 -5.01
C ALA A 120 3.81 4.41 -5.02
N TYR A 121 3.72 5.65 -4.53
CA TYR A 121 2.48 6.41 -4.48
C TYR A 121 2.66 7.77 -5.13
N ARG A 122 1.65 8.16 -5.91
CA ARG A 122 1.41 9.54 -6.31
C ARG A 122 0.42 10.18 -5.33
N LEU A 123 0.72 11.39 -4.89
CA LEU A 123 -0.23 12.20 -4.15
C LEU A 123 -1.25 12.81 -5.12
N LEU A 124 -2.55 12.60 -4.87
CA LEU A 124 -3.62 13.09 -5.75
C LEU A 124 -4.27 14.39 -5.26
N SER A 125 -4.36 14.57 -3.94
CA SER A 125 -4.90 15.79 -3.35
C SER A 125 -3.77 16.81 -3.18
N GLY A 126 -4.04 18.11 -3.34
CA GLY A 126 -3.06 19.19 -3.21
C GLY A 126 -2.55 19.45 -1.78
N GLY A 127 -2.43 18.40 -0.98
CA GLY A 127 -1.87 18.44 0.36
C GLY A 127 -0.35 18.61 0.34
N SER A 128 0.20 18.99 1.49
CA SER A 128 1.64 19.03 1.70
C SER A 128 2.12 17.71 2.31
N VAL A 129 3.21 17.18 1.77
CA VAL A 129 3.91 16.02 2.35
C VAL A 129 5.08 16.53 3.18
N ASN A 130 5.21 16.00 4.40
CA ASN A 130 6.42 16.11 5.19
C ASN A 130 6.92 14.69 5.48
N ALA A 131 7.99 14.30 4.82
CA ALA A 131 8.57 12.97 4.94
C ALA A 131 9.99 12.99 5.50
N ASN A 132 10.32 11.92 6.22
CA ASN A 132 11.68 11.51 6.56
C ASN A 132 11.82 10.02 6.22
N MET A 133 12.95 9.41 6.60
CA MET A 133 13.21 8.00 6.25
C MET A 133 12.25 6.99 6.88
N ASP A 134 11.67 7.27 8.04
CA ASP A 134 10.85 6.31 8.79
C ASP A 134 9.36 6.70 8.83
N SER A 135 9.00 7.94 8.46
CA SER A 135 7.61 8.36 8.44
C SER A 135 7.34 9.48 7.44
N ALA A 136 6.07 9.59 7.03
CA ALA A 136 5.56 10.75 6.33
C ALA A 136 4.24 11.22 6.94
N THR A 137 3.96 12.50 6.81
CA THR A 137 2.67 13.10 7.14
C THR A 137 2.13 13.83 5.93
N ILE A 138 0.83 13.74 5.73
CA ILE A 138 0.11 14.33 4.60
C ILE A 138 -1.07 15.11 5.18
N ASP A 139 -1.04 16.43 5.02
CA ASP A 139 -2.10 17.33 5.49
C ASP A 139 -3.07 17.65 4.34
N ILE A 140 -4.35 17.31 4.49
CA ILE A 140 -5.41 17.47 3.47
C ILE A 140 -6.70 17.93 4.16
N ASP A 141 -7.30 19.03 3.69
CA ASP A 141 -8.55 19.59 4.23
C ASP A 141 -8.55 19.71 5.77
N GLY A 142 -7.42 20.07 6.37
CA GLY A 142 -7.25 20.21 7.83
C GLY A 142 -7.16 18.87 8.59
N ARG A 143 -7.06 17.74 7.89
CA ARG A 143 -6.83 16.40 8.45
C ARG A 143 -5.42 15.94 8.15
N ARG A 144 -4.88 15.09 9.03
CA ARG A 144 -3.54 14.55 8.91
C ARG A 144 -3.58 13.04 8.72
N LEU A 145 -3.03 12.57 7.60
CA LEU A 145 -2.68 11.17 7.43
C LEU A 145 -1.21 11.00 7.81
N ALA A 146 -0.89 9.91 8.51
CA ALA A 146 0.47 9.52 8.82
C ALA A 146 0.79 8.18 8.17
N ILE A 147 2.01 8.08 7.65
CA ILE A 147 2.60 6.85 7.15
C ILE A 147 3.77 6.51 8.05
N MET A 148 3.77 5.30 8.59
CA MET A 148 4.78 4.83 9.52
C MET A 148 5.45 3.59 8.96
N CYS A 149 6.75 3.66 8.72
CA CYS A 149 7.54 2.50 8.33
C CYS A 149 7.77 1.58 9.53
N ASP A 150 7.68 0.28 9.31
CA ASP A 150 8.21 -0.68 10.26
C ASP A 150 9.73 -0.53 10.36
N ARG A 151 10.26 -0.65 11.57
CA ARG A 151 11.69 -0.52 11.86
C ARG A 151 12.36 -1.88 12.06
N ASP A 152 11.58 -2.91 12.35
CA ASP A 152 12.10 -4.19 12.82
C ASP A 152 12.27 -5.18 11.65
N PRO A 153 13.45 -5.83 11.53
CA PRO A 153 13.62 -6.94 10.61
C PRO A 153 12.64 -8.10 10.91
N PRO A 154 12.21 -8.86 9.89
CA PRO A 154 12.64 -8.79 8.49
C PRO A 154 11.83 -7.81 7.63
N ALA A 155 10.91 -7.04 8.21
CA ALA A 155 9.96 -6.19 7.49
C ALA A 155 10.31 -4.69 7.53
N ALA A 156 11.49 -4.34 8.02
CA ALA A 156 11.95 -2.97 8.13
C ALA A 156 11.89 -2.25 6.77
N SER A 157 11.25 -1.09 6.76
CA SER A 157 11.00 -0.29 5.55
C SER A 157 11.48 1.15 5.72
N LYS A 158 11.54 1.88 4.62
CA LYS A 158 11.93 3.29 4.58
C LYS A 158 11.16 4.04 3.51
N ILE A 159 10.98 5.34 3.73
CA ILE A 159 10.43 6.25 2.73
C ILE A 159 11.56 6.92 1.96
N LYS A 160 11.37 7.01 0.65
CA LYS A 160 12.11 7.90 -0.24
C LYS A 160 11.13 8.78 -0.99
N GLU A 161 11.37 10.08 -0.94
CA GLU A 161 10.56 11.07 -1.64
C GLU A 161 11.32 11.63 -2.85
N SER A 162 10.60 11.79 -3.94
CA SER A 162 10.96 12.58 -5.12
C SER A 162 9.79 13.53 -5.41
N SER A 163 9.97 14.56 -6.25
CA SER A 163 9.05 15.72 -6.37
C SER A 163 7.56 15.39 -6.35
N ASP A 164 7.14 14.29 -6.98
CA ASP A 164 5.71 13.91 -7.08
C ASP A 164 5.44 12.44 -6.72
N VAL A 165 6.46 11.71 -6.25
CA VAL A 165 6.36 10.27 -5.97
C VAL A 165 7.03 9.94 -4.65
N MET A 166 6.27 9.33 -3.76
CA MET A 166 6.73 8.77 -2.51
C MET A 166 6.84 7.26 -2.65
N ARG A 167 8.01 6.71 -2.33
CA ARG A 167 8.29 5.27 -2.37
C ARG A 167 8.49 4.74 -0.97
N ILE A 168 7.87 3.62 -0.68
CA ILE A 168 8.10 2.84 0.54
C ILE A 168 8.83 1.58 0.14
N GLU A 169 10.08 1.46 0.57
CA GLU A 169 11.02 0.42 0.16
C GLU A 169 11.46 -0.42 1.36
N PRO A 170 11.88 -1.68 1.19
CA PRO A 170 12.62 -2.39 2.22
C PRO A 170 13.93 -1.67 2.57
N LYS A 171 14.36 -1.71 3.85
CA LYS A 171 15.67 -1.17 4.24
C LYS A 171 16.82 -1.95 3.59
N THR A 172 16.63 -3.25 3.42
CA THR A 172 17.62 -4.18 2.84
C THR A 172 16.97 -5.08 1.79
N ILE A 173 17.62 -5.24 0.64
CA ILE A 173 17.22 -6.16 -0.42
C ILE A 173 18.27 -7.28 -0.50
N GLY A 174 17.84 -8.53 -0.37
CA GLY A 174 18.72 -9.69 -0.54
C GLY A 174 19.00 -9.99 -2.02
N SER A 175 20.00 -10.83 -2.29
CA SER A 175 20.28 -11.33 -3.65
C SER A 175 19.40 -12.52 -4.06
N ALA A 176 18.77 -13.19 -3.10
CA ALA A 176 17.82 -14.28 -3.27
C ALA A 176 16.95 -14.43 -2.00
N GLY A 177 15.85 -15.18 -2.10
CA GLY A 177 14.94 -15.41 -0.97
C GLY A 177 13.86 -14.33 -0.85
N THR A 178 13.20 -14.25 0.29
CA THR A 178 12.08 -13.31 0.49
C THR A 178 12.58 -12.00 1.08
N THR A 179 12.38 -10.91 0.35
CA THR A 179 12.50 -9.55 0.90
C THR A 179 11.11 -9.06 1.30
N ARG A 180 10.94 -8.53 2.51
CA ARG A 180 9.67 -8.08 3.07
C ARG A 180 9.81 -6.64 3.55
N TRP A 181 8.76 -5.84 3.40
CA TRP A 181 8.66 -4.50 3.97
C TRP A 181 7.24 -4.23 4.42
N ARG A 182 7.11 -3.55 5.54
CA ARG A 182 5.82 -3.26 6.17
C ARG A 182 5.72 -1.80 6.55
N TYR A 183 4.52 -1.25 6.44
CA TYR A 183 4.20 0.11 6.85
C TYR A 183 2.73 0.22 7.21
N ALA A 184 2.38 1.25 7.97
CA ALA A 184 1.01 1.59 8.31
C ALA A 184 0.64 2.94 7.69
N VAL A 185 -0.62 3.09 7.29
CA VAL A 185 -1.21 4.36 6.87
C VAL A 185 -2.44 4.62 7.73
N GLY A 186 -2.41 5.68 8.53
CA GLY A 186 -3.43 5.97 9.54
C GLY A 186 -3.86 7.42 9.59
N LEU A 187 -5.08 7.65 10.06
CA LEU A 187 -5.61 8.99 10.34
C LEU A 187 -5.16 9.41 11.75
N LYS A 188 -4.66 10.65 11.89
CA LYS A 188 -4.17 11.22 13.16
C LYS A 188 -4.98 12.43 13.61
#